data_AF-A0A1E8E381-F1
#
_entry.id   AF-A0A1E8E381-F1
#
_cell.length_a   1.000
_cell.length_b   1.000
_cell.length_c   1.000
_cell.angle_alpha   90.00
_cell.angle_beta   90.00
_cell.angle_gamma   90.00
#
_symmetry.space_group_name_H-M   'P 1'
#
loop_
_entity.id
_entity.type
_entity.pdbx_description
1 polymer ?
#
loop_
_entity_poly.entity_id
_entity_poly.type
_entity_poly.pdbx_seq_one_letter_code
_entity_poly.pdbx_strand_id
1 'polypeptide(L)' 'MTLPNVDMNLLDQPTLEKVQAKELDHPPRILLLYGSNRERSYSRLAVMEAGRILEQFGAEVKINLKP' A
#
# COMPACT_ATOMS: atom_id res chain seq x y z
N MET A 1 -16.49 -19.61 26.34
CA MET A 1 -16.66 -20.27 25.02
C MET A 1 -15.39 -21.05 24.73
N THR A 2 -15.49 -22.30 24.29
CA THR A 2 -14.34 -23.10 23.86
C THR A 2 -14.22 -23.04 22.33
N LEU A 3 -12.99 -23.00 21.81
CA LEU A 3 -12.69 -23.04 20.37
C LEU A 3 -12.10 -24.42 20.02
N PRO A 4 -12.94 -25.44 19.77
CA PRO A 4 -12.48 -26.84 19.72
C PRO A 4 -11.57 -27.17 18.55
N ASN A 5 -11.58 -26.35 17.50
CA ASN A 5 -10.80 -26.56 16.27
C ASN A 5 -9.65 -25.56 16.13
N VAL A 6 -9.29 -24.84 17.20
CA VAL A 6 -8.24 -23.83 17.18
C VAL A 6 -7.05 -24.31 18.00
N ASP A 7 -5.88 -24.36 17.36
CA ASP A 7 -4.62 -24.46 18.09
C ASP A 7 -4.29 -23.09 18.69
N MET A 8 -4.42 -22.99 20.02
CA MET A 8 -4.20 -21.74 20.75
C MET A 8 -2.75 -21.25 20.67
N ASN A 9 -1.79 -22.10 20.33
CA ASN A 9 -0.40 -21.69 20.16
C ASN A 9 -0.17 -20.86 18.89
N LEU A 10 -1.09 -20.95 17.92
CA LEU A 10 -1.05 -20.19 16.67
C LEU A 10 -1.94 -18.93 16.71
N LEU A 11 -2.75 -18.79 17.77
CA LEU A 11 -3.68 -17.68 17.93
C LEU A 11 -3.13 -16.65 18.92
N ASP A 12 -2.08 -15.95 18.50
CA ASP A 12 -1.53 -14.86 19.31
C ASP A 12 -2.56 -13.73 19.49
N GLN A 13 -2.78 -13.33 20.74
CA GLN A 13 -3.76 -12.30 21.05
C GLN A 13 -3.21 -10.91 20.67
N PRO A 14 -3.95 -10.13 19.87
CA PRO A 14 -3.54 -8.78 19.52
C PRO A 14 -3.54 -7.90 20.78
N THR A 15 -2.51 -7.06 20.89
CA THR A 15 -2.36 -6.01 21.90
C THR A 15 -2.01 -4.71 21.19
N LEU A 16 -2.22 -3.57 21.84
CA LEU A 16 -1.94 -2.27 21.21
C LEU A 16 -0.45 -2.15 20.85
N GLU A 17 0.41 -2.61 21.73
CA GLU A 17 1.87 -2.63 21.56
C GLU A 17 2.30 -3.42 20.31
N LYS A 18 1.58 -4.49 19.97
CA LYS A 18 1.88 -5.33 18.79
C LYS A 18 1.43 -4.73 17.47
N VAL A 19 0.50 -3.77 17.48
CA VAL A 19 -0.10 -3.19 16.26
C VAL A 19 0.22 -1.71 16.06
N GLN A 20 0.92 -1.08 17.00
CA GLN A 20 1.39 0.29 16.83
C GLN A 20 2.32 0.39 15.61
N ALA A 21 2.03 1.35 14.74
CA ALA A 21 2.91 1.67 13.63
C ALA A 21 4.26 2.15 14.16
N LYS A 22 5.33 1.55 13.66
CA LYS A 22 6.68 2.04 13.90
C LYS A 22 6.97 3.17 12.91
N GLU A 23 7.58 4.23 13.40
CA GLU A 23 8.17 5.24 12.52
C GLU A 23 9.28 4.57 11.69
N LEU A 24 9.29 4.87 10.39
CA LEU A 24 10.26 4.32 9.45
C LEU A 24 11.17 5.46 8.99
N ASP A 25 12.47 5.21 8.90
CA ASP A 25 13.49 6.19 8.46
C ASP A 25 13.43 6.48 6.94
N HIS A 26 12.38 6.04 6.24
CA HIS A 26 12.21 6.24 4.82
C HIS A 26 10.78 6.69 4.46
N PRO A 27 10.61 7.41 3.34
CA PRO A 27 9.31 7.73 2.77
C PRO A 27 8.40 6.50 2.59
N PRO A 28 7.06 6.64 2.70
CA PRO A 28 6.13 5.62 2.23
C PRO A 28 6.38 5.28 0.77
N ARG A 29 6.55 4.00 0.44
CA ARG A 29 6.84 3.54 -0.92
C ARG A 29 5.57 3.06 -1.60
N ILE A 30 5.15 3.73 -2.67
CA ILE A 30 3.87 3.47 -3.33
C ILE A 30 4.11 3.14 -4.81
N LEU A 31 3.68 1.94 -5.22
CA LEU A 31 3.62 1.54 -6.62
C LEU A 31 2.22 1.82 -7.18
N LEU A 32 2.13 2.66 -8.20
CA LEU A 32 0.89 2.95 -8.90
C LEU A 32 0.79 2.15 -10.20
N LEU A 33 -0.35 1.50 -10.39
CA LEU A 33 -0.69 0.69 -11.57
C LEU A 33 -1.92 1.27 -12.27
N TYR A 34 -2.01 1.12 -13.58
CA TYR A 34 -3.16 1.54 -14.37
C TYR A 34 -3.63 0.44 -15.33
N GLY A 35 -4.94 0.36 -15.57
CA GLY A 35 -5.59 -0.76 -16.27
C GLY A 35 -5.86 -0.57 -17.76
N SER A 36 -5.19 0.36 -18.46
CA SER A 36 -5.47 0.64 -19.88
C SER A 36 -4.19 0.87 -20.68
N ASN A 37 -4.07 0.13 -21.78
CA ASN A 37 -2.98 0.23 -22.76
C ASN A 37 -3.35 1.09 -23.98
N ARG A 38 -4.50 1.79 -23.94
CA ARG A 38 -4.88 2.70 -25.02
C ARG A 38 -3.87 3.84 -25.11
N GLU A 39 -3.67 4.34 -26.33
CA GLU A 39 -2.83 5.52 -26.59
C GLU A 39 -3.23 6.69 -25.67
N ARG A 40 -4.52 7.05 -25.66
CA ARG A 40 -5.10 7.95 -24.66
C ARG A 40 -5.76 7.16 -23.53
N SER A 41 -5.08 7.10 -22.39
CA SER A 41 -5.52 6.37 -21.20
C SER A 41 -5.76 7.34 -20.04
N TYR A 42 -7.03 7.64 -19.72
CA TYR A 42 -7.37 8.53 -18.60
C TYR A 42 -6.94 7.96 -17.24
N SER A 43 -6.93 6.64 -17.07
CA SER A 43 -6.40 6.01 -15.85
C SER A 43 -4.89 6.20 -15.73
N ARG A 44 -4.14 6.15 -16.85
CA ARG A 44 -2.71 6.52 -16.86
C ARG A 44 -2.52 7.98 -16.48
N LEU A 45 -3.30 8.90 -17.06
CA LEU A 45 -3.23 10.33 -16.72
C LEU A 45 -3.54 10.58 -15.23
N ALA A 46 -4.61 9.97 -14.71
CA ALA A 46 -5.00 10.10 -13.31
C ALA A 46 -3.92 9.57 -12.35
N VAL A 47 -3.30 8.43 -12.69
CA VAL A 47 -2.19 7.86 -11.89
C VAL A 47 -0.96 8.80 -11.89
N MET A 48 -0.68 9.51 -12.99
CA MET A 48 0.39 10.51 -12.98
C MET A 48 0.10 11.68 -12.05
N GLU A 49 -1.14 12.21 -12.03
CA GLU A 49 -1.52 13.26 -11.08
C GLU A 49 -1.49 12.78 -9.63
N ALA A 50 -2.00 11.57 -9.38
CA ALA A 50 -1.94 10.95 -8.05
C ALA A 50 -0.49 10.79 -7.57
N GLY A 51 0.43 10.41 -8.46
CA GLY A 51 1.86 10.33 -8.15
C GLY A 51 2.43 11.66 -7.67
N ARG A 52 2.14 12.77 -8.37
CA ARG A 52 2.59 14.11 -7.96
C ARG A 52 2.05 14.53 -6.60
N ILE A 53 0.79 14.23 -6.33
CA ILE A 53 0.17 14.52 -5.02
C ILE A 53 0.84 13.71 -3.91
N LEU A 54 1.11 12.43 -4.16
CA LEU A 54 1.76 11.55 -3.19
C LEU A 54 3.21 11.95 -2.91
N GLU A 55 3.96 12.34 -3.94
CA GLU A 55 5.32 12.88 -3.78
C GLU A 55 5.29 14.18 -2.97
N GLN A 56 4.32 15.07 -3.21
CA GLN A 56 4.12 16.28 -2.40
C GLN A 56 3.78 15.96 -0.94
N PHE A 57 3.14 14.83 -0.66
CA PHE A 57 2.91 14.32 0.69
C PHE A 57 4.12 13.58 1.29
N GLY A 58 5.24 13.49 0.57
CA GLY A 58 6.48 12.89 1.05
C GLY A 58 6.62 11.39 0.77
N ALA A 59 5.88 10.83 -0.20
CA ALA A 59 6.02 9.44 -0.61
C ALA A 59 7.12 9.25 -1.68
N GLU A 60 7.74 8.07 -1.70
CA GLU A 60 8.53 7.57 -2.82
C GLU A 60 7.57 6.83 -3.78
N VAL A 61 7.30 7.42 -4.95
CA VAL A 61 6.33 6.88 -5.91
C VAL A 61 7.01 6.21 -7.09
N LYS A 62 6.51 5.05 -7.49
CA LYS A 62 6.85 4.41 -8.77
C LYS A 62 5.58 4.22 -9.59
N ILE A 63 5.63 4.56 -10.87
CA ILE A 63 4.53 4.29 -11.81
C ILE A 63 5.02 3.23 -12.79
N ASN A 64 4.29 2.12 -12.92
CA ASN A 64 4.62 1.09 -13.90
C ASN A 64 4.18 1.54 -15.30
N LEU A 65 4.96 2.42 -15.92
CA LEU A 65 4.76 2.81 -17.31
C LEU A 65 5.19 1.66 -18.21
N LYS A 66 4.29 1.22 -19.10
CA LYS A 66 4.71 0.38 -20.22
C LYS A 66 5.64 1.19 -21.13
N PRO A 67 6.72 0.57 -21.67
CA PRO A 67 7.54 1.20 -22.69
C PRO A 67 6.71 1.62 -23.91
#